data_AF-A0A1Y1M5I1-F1
#
_entry.id   AF-A0A1Y1M5I1-F1
#
_cell.length_a   1.000
_cell.length_b   1.000
_cell.length_c   1.000
_cell.angle_alpha   90.00
_cell.angle_beta   90.00
_cell.angle_gamma   90.00
#
_symmetry.space_group_name_H-M   'P 1'
#
loop_
_entity.id
_entity.type
_entity.pdbx_description
1 polymer ?
#
loop_
_entity_poly.entity_id
_entity_poly.type
_entity_poly.pdbx_seq_one_letter_code
_entity_poly.pdbx_strand_id
1 'polypeptide(L)'
;MGNILFHAIMAGNLNAACTLIKYGADVNLREERGFVDNLTLAKNNDNAELVKLIIYAGFNFSNMLFDMKCLKTKSEDPLYDFMACVSAKPLPLRDMCRIRIRQMLSGNIIQKIYLLPLPTVLKKFLALEEL
;
A
#
# COMPACT_ATOMS: atom_id res chain seq x y z
N MET A 1 -13.49 10.05 11.77
CA MET A 1 -12.05 10.33 12.08
C MET A 1 -11.33 10.40 10.75
N GLY A 2 -10.59 11.48 10.45
CA GLY A 2 -9.96 11.65 9.14
C GLY A 2 -8.89 10.60 8.86
N ASN A 3 -8.77 10.19 7.60
CA ASN A 3 -7.73 9.25 7.19
C ASN A 3 -6.37 9.98 7.14
N ILE A 4 -5.52 9.74 8.14
CA ILE A 4 -4.20 10.37 8.26
C ILE A 4 -3.31 10.02 7.06
N LEU A 5 -3.36 8.79 6.56
CA LEU A 5 -2.61 8.38 5.37
C LEU A 5 -3.07 9.18 4.14
N PHE A 6 -4.39 9.32 3.95
CA PHE A 6 -4.95 10.11 2.86
C PHE A 6 -4.44 11.55 2.88
N HIS A 7 -4.49 12.21 4.04
CA HIS A 7 -4.01 13.58 4.18
C HIS A 7 -2.50 13.71 3.93
N ALA A 8 -1.68 12.74 4.34
CA ALA A 8 -0.25 12.75 4.08
C ALA A 8 0.07 12.67 2.58
N ILE A 9 -0.64 11.81 1.84
CA ILE A 9 -0.48 11.69 0.38
C ILE A 9 -1.01 12.96 -0.31
N MET A 10 -2.16 13.49 0.11
CA MET A 10 -2.73 14.73 -0.44
C MET A 10 -1.79 15.92 -0.28
N ALA A 11 -1.10 16.01 0.85
CA ALA A 11 -0.11 17.05 1.12
C ALA A 11 1.21 16.86 0.34
N GLY A 12 1.35 15.80 -0.46
CA GLY A 12 2.59 15.46 -1.16
C GLY A 12 3.70 14.98 -0.22
N ASN A 13 3.40 14.70 1.06
CA ASN A 13 4.38 14.20 2.02
C ASN A 13 4.52 12.67 1.90
N LEU A 14 5.08 12.25 0.76
CA LEU A 14 5.16 10.83 0.38
C LEU A 14 6.02 10.03 1.35
N ASN A 15 7.08 10.62 1.92
CA ASN A 15 7.91 9.98 2.93
C ASN A 15 7.12 9.68 4.21
N ALA A 16 6.30 10.63 4.68
CA ALA A 16 5.42 10.39 5.82
C ALA A 16 4.38 9.30 5.49
N ALA A 17 3.78 9.33 4.29
CA ALA A 17 2.85 8.29 3.85
C ALA A 17 3.49 6.90 3.84
N CYS A 18 4.71 6.77 3.28
CA CYS A 18 5.48 5.52 3.30
C CYS A 18 5.74 5.03 4.72
N THR A 19 6.16 5.91 5.63
CA THR A 19 6.37 5.56 7.05
C THR A 19 5.06 5.11 7.71
N LEU A 20 3.96 5.83 7.50
CA LEU A 20 2.65 5.46 8.06
C LEU A 20 2.24 4.05 7.63
N ILE A 21 2.40 3.71 6.34
CA ILE A 21 2.10 2.37 5.82
C ILE A 21 3.00 1.31 6.46
N LYS A 22 4.31 1.55 6.54
CA LYS A 22 5.27 0.64 7.19
C LYS A 22 4.84 0.32 8.63
N TYR A 23 4.40 1.33 9.38
CA TYR A 23 3.91 1.23 10.76
C TYR A 23 2.49 0.66 10.91
N GLY A 24 1.79 0.38 9.82
CA GLY A 24 0.49 -0.31 9.85
C GLY A 24 -0.73 0.58 9.70
N ALA A 25 -0.58 1.78 9.11
CA ALA A 25 -1.74 2.55 8.68
C ALA A 25 -2.62 1.71 7.74
N ASP A 26 -3.93 1.73 7.98
CA ASP A 26 -4.88 1.01 7.15
C ASP A 26 -5.01 1.69 5.78
N VAL A 27 -4.50 1.03 4.75
CA VAL A 27 -4.54 1.50 3.37
C VAL A 27 -5.93 1.47 2.75
N ASN A 28 -6.85 0.72 3.35
CA ASN A 28 -8.24 0.60 2.90
C ASN A 28 -9.17 1.62 3.54
N LEU A 29 -8.68 2.38 4.54
CA LEU A 29 -9.46 3.44 5.16
C LEU A 29 -9.81 4.49 4.11
N ARG A 30 -11.09 4.82 4.00
CA ARG A 30 -11.59 5.84 3.08
C ARG A 30 -11.68 7.18 3.81
N GLU A 31 -11.30 8.24 3.12
CA GLU A 31 -11.59 9.60 3.58
C GLU A 31 -13.05 9.92 3.23
N GLU A 32 -13.87 10.23 4.24
CA GLU A 32 -15.31 10.48 4.06
C GLU A 32 -15.59 11.64 3.10
N ARG A 33 -14.70 12.64 3.07
CA ARG A 33 -14.77 13.80 2.17
C ARG A 33 -13.96 13.61 0.89
N GLY A 34 -13.25 12.49 0.77
CA GLY A 34 -12.38 12.19 -0.35
C GLY A 34 -13.15 11.48 -1.46
N PHE A 35 -13.02 11.96 -2.69
CA PHE A 35 -13.60 11.30 -3.84
C PHE A 35 -12.71 10.17 -4.38
N VAL A 36 -11.42 10.15 -4.02
CA VAL A 36 -10.41 9.17 -4.45
C VAL A 36 -9.95 8.30 -3.28
N ASP A 37 -9.49 7.08 -3.56
CA ASP A 37 -8.83 6.22 -2.58
C ASP A 37 -7.31 6.48 -2.51
N ASN A 38 -6.65 5.91 -1.48
CA ASN A 38 -5.21 6.11 -1.25
C ASN A 38 -4.36 5.63 -2.43
N LEU A 39 -4.76 4.55 -3.11
CA LEU A 39 -4.01 3.97 -4.22
C LEU A 39 -4.07 4.87 -5.46
N THR A 40 -5.27 5.36 -5.79
CA THR A 40 -5.51 6.31 -6.88
C THR A 40 -4.71 7.60 -6.66
N LEU A 41 -4.74 8.12 -5.42
CA LEU A 41 -4.02 9.33 -5.08
C LEU A 41 -2.48 9.13 -5.16
N ALA A 42 -1.97 7.99 -4.72
CA ALA A 42 -0.55 7.66 -4.85
C ALA A 42 -0.11 7.55 -6.32
N LYS A 43 -0.95 6.95 -7.18
CA LYS A 43 -0.70 6.87 -8.63
C LYS A 43 -0.65 8.26 -9.27
N ASN A 44 -1.54 9.18 -8.89
CA ASN A 44 -1.53 10.56 -9.40
C ASN A 44 -0.28 11.36 -8.99
N ASN A 45 0.39 10.96 -7.91
CA ASN A 45 1.68 11.53 -7.50
C ASN A 45 2.89 10.90 -8.23
N ASP A 46 2.66 10.01 -9.21
CA ASP A 46 3.68 9.25 -9.96
C ASP A 46 4.72 8.53 -9.07
N ASN A 47 4.34 8.16 -7.84
CA ASN A 47 5.23 7.53 -6.88
C ASN A 47 5.05 6.00 -6.88
N ALA A 48 5.91 5.32 -7.63
CA ALA A 48 5.91 3.87 -7.76
C ALA A 48 6.17 3.14 -6.43
N GLU A 49 7.03 3.68 -5.56
CA GLU A 49 7.32 3.08 -4.25
C GLU A 49 6.07 3.11 -3.36
N LEU A 50 5.39 4.26 -3.29
CA LEU A 50 4.18 4.42 -2.51
C LEU A 50 3.06 3.51 -3.02
N VAL A 51 2.88 3.39 -4.34
CA VAL A 51 1.90 2.48 -4.94
C VAL A 51 2.20 1.03 -4.56
N LYS A 52 3.46 0.58 -4.67
CA LYS A 52 3.87 -0.75 -4.23
C LYS A 52 3.60 -0.97 -2.74
N LEU A 53 3.94 0.01 -1.90
CA LEU A 53 3.70 -0.05 -0.45
C LEU A 53 2.21 -0.24 -0.13
N ILE A 54 1.34 0.53 -0.76
CA ILE A 54 -0.12 0.44 -0.57
C ILE A 54 -0.62 -0.97 -0.94
N ILE A 55 -0.20 -1.47 -2.10
CA ILE A 55 -0.57 -2.81 -2.57
C ILE A 55 -0.09 -3.90 -1.60
N TYR A 56 1.20 -3.89 -1.25
CA TYR A 56 1.79 -4.91 -0.38
C TYR A 56 1.41 -4.79 1.11
N ALA A 57 0.85 -3.66 1.51
CA ALA A 57 0.19 -3.50 2.81
C ALA A 57 -1.21 -4.13 2.85
N GLY A 58 -1.76 -4.55 1.70
CA GLY A 58 -3.04 -5.25 1.61
C GLY A 58 -4.19 -4.37 1.15
N PHE A 59 -3.95 -3.48 0.18
CA PHE A 59 -5.03 -2.73 -0.46
C PHE A 59 -6.00 -3.68 -1.17
N ASN A 60 -7.29 -3.48 -0.93
CA ASN A 60 -8.36 -4.23 -1.54
C ASN A 60 -8.87 -3.48 -2.78
N PHE A 61 -8.61 -4.05 -3.96
CA PHE A 61 -9.05 -3.49 -5.24
C PHE A 61 -10.58 -3.41 -5.37
N SER A 62 -11.36 -4.20 -4.63
CA SER A 62 -12.83 -4.04 -4.62
C SER A 62 -13.27 -2.73 -3.97
N ASN A 63 -12.41 -2.07 -3.20
CA ASN A 63 -12.69 -0.79 -2.57
C ASN A 63 -12.31 0.40 -3.45
N MET A 64 -11.80 0.16 -4.66
CA MET A 64 -11.42 1.21 -5.58
C MET A 64 -12.65 2.03 -5.99
N LEU A 65 -12.54 3.36 -5.95
CA LEU A 65 -13.67 4.27 -6.23
C LEU A 65 -13.79 4.64 -7.71
N PHE A 66 -12.69 4.55 -8.46
CA PHE A 66 -12.63 4.86 -9.88
C PHE A 66 -12.38 3.61 -10.71
N ASP A 67 -12.88 3.61 -11.96
CA ASP A 67 -12.46 2.61 -12.93
C ASP A 67 -10.96 2.75 -13.12
N MET A 68 -10.26 1.64 -12.87
CA MET A 68 -8.83 1.52 -13.00
C MET A 68 -8.33 2.06 -14.34
N LYS A 69 -9.08 1.84 -15.43
CA LYS A 69 -8.72 2.29 -16.79
C LYS A 69 -8.49 3.81 -16.88
N CYS A 70 -9.17 4.60 -16.04
CA CYS A 70 -9.03 6.05 -16.00
C CYS A 70 -7.68 6.51 -15.44
N LEU A 71 -6.90 5.61 -14.81
CA LEU A 71 -5.58 5.91 -14.25
C LEU A 71 -4.43 5.77 -15.25
N LYS A 72 -4.70 5.36 -16.50
CA LYS A 72 -3.67 5.28 -17.53
C LYS A 72 -3.32 6.70 -17.98
N THR A 73 -2.18 7.21 -17.52
CA THR A 73 -1.76 8.60 -17.76
C THR A 73 -0.88 8.76 -19.00
N LYS A 74 -0.16 7.69 -19.38
CA LYS A 74 0.83 7.68 -20.46
C LYS A 74 0.52 6.55 -21.45
N SER A 75 1.03 6.65 -22.67
CA SER A 75 0.90 5.58 -23.69
C SER A 75 1.52 4.27 -23.17
N GLU A 76 2.74 4.37 -22.65
CA GLU A 76 3.43 3.36 -21.86
C GLU A 76 3.40 3.81 -20.39
N ASP A 77 2.70 3.04 -19.55
CA ASP A 77 2.56 3.34 -18.12
C ASP A 77 2.85 2.07 -17.32
N PRO A 78 4.14 1.76 -17.06
CA PRO A 78 4.54 0.52 -16.37
C PRO A 78 3.92 0.39 -14.98
N LEU A 79 3.64 1.53 -14.32
CA LEU A 79 3.03 1.55 -13.00
C LEU A 79 1.55 1.18 -13.09
N TYR A 80 0.83 1.69 -14.09
CA TYR A 80 -0.53 1.23 -14.41
C TYR A 80 -0.55 -0.25 -14.78
N ASP A 81 0.36 -0.71 -15.64
CA ASP A 81 0.43 -2.10 -16.08
C ASP A 81 0.69 -3.05 -14.90
N PHE A 82 1.57 -2.65 -13.98
CA PHE A 82 1.81 -3.36 -12.72
C PHE A 82 0.52 -3.45 -11.88
N MET A 83 -0.14 -2.32 -11.63
CA MET A 83 -1.40 -2.32 -10.88
C MET A 83 -2.43 -3.22 -11.56
N ALA A 84 -2.57 -3.15 -12.88
CA ALA A 84 -3.57 -3.90 -13.64
C ALA A 84 -3.30 -5.41 -13.60
N CYS A 85 -2.02 -5.80 -13.60
CA CYS A 85 -1.62 -7.19 -13.39
C CYS A 85 -2.01 -7.67 -11.99
N VAL A 86 -1.78 -6.86 -10.96
CA VAL A 86 -2.10 -7.20 -9.56
C VAL A 86 -3.60 -7.22 -9.28
N SER A 87 -4.40 -6.38 -9.95
CA SER A 87 -5.86 -6.40 -9.78
C SER A 87 -6.50 -7.60 -10.49
N ALA A 88 -5.92 -8.08 -11.60
CA ALA A 88 -6.45 -9.19 -12.39
C ALA A 88 -6.02 -10.58 -11.89
N LYS A 89 -4.96 -10.68 -11.08
CA LYS A 89 -4.39 -11.95 -10.63
C LYS A 89 -4.09 -11.91 -9.12
N PRO A 90 -4.22 -13.04 -8.40
CA PRO A 90 -3.82 -13.09 -7.01
C PRO A 90 -2.32 -12.80 -6.87
N LEU A 91 -1.94 -12.07 -5.81
CA LEU A 91 -0.55 -11.83 -5.47
C LEU A 91 0.20 -13.17 -5.22
N PRO A 92 1.52 -13.22 -5.44
CA PRO A 92 2.33 -14.37 -5.06
C PRO A 92 2.08 -14.80 -3.61
N LEU A 93 2.18 -16.11 -3.32
CA LEU A 93 1.92 -16.64 -1.97
C LEU A 93 2.73 -15.92 -0.88
N ARG A 94 3.99 -15.59 -1.14
CA ARG A 94 4.84 -14.84 -0.20
C ARG A 94 4.23 -13.49 0.19
N ASP A 95 3.54 -12.81 -0.74
CA ASP A 95 2.95 -11.49 -0.54
C ASP A 95 1.60 -11.59 0.16
N MET A 96 0.82 -12.63 -0.17
CA MET A 96 -0.38 -12.96 0.60
C MET A 96 -0.04 -13.30 2.07
N CYS A 97 1.03 -14.09 2.30
CA CYS A 97 1.55 -14.34 3.64
C CYS A 97 2.01 -13.05 4.31
N ARG A 98 2.71 -12.16 3.60
CA ARG A 98 3.14 -10.85 4.10
C ARG A 98 1.95 -10.04 4.62
N ILE A 99 0.90 -9.90 3.80
CA ILE A 99 -0.31 -9.16 4.14
C ILE A 99 -0.98 -9.79 5.36
N ARG A 100 -1.16 -11.11 5.35
CA ARG A 100 -1.84 -11.82 6.44
C ARG A 100 -1.09 -11.71 7.77
N ILE A 101 0.23 -11.86 7.77
CA ILE A 101 1.06 -11.71 8.97
C ILE A 101 0.95 -10.28 9.51
N ARG A 102 1.07 -9.26 8.64
CA ARG A 102 0.93 -7.85 9.05
C ARG A 102 -0.43 -7.55 9.68
N GLN A 103 -1.53 -8.07 9.11
CA GLN A 103 -2.88 -7.92 9.68
C GLN A 103 -3.03 -8.55 11.07
N MET A 104 -2.32 -9.65 11.35
CA MET A 104 -2.33 -10.28 12.67
C MET A 104 -1.51 -9.49 13.71
N LEU A 105 -0.55 -8.68 13.27
CA LEU A 105 0.29 -7.85 14.12
C LEU A 105 -0.32 -6.45 14.33
N SER A 106 -1.59 -6.32 14.70
CA SER A 106 -2.21 -4.99 14.89
C SER A 106 -1.50 -4.15 15.97
N GLY A 107 -1.21 -2.87 15.70
CA GLY A 107 -0.54 -1.95 16.63
C GLY A 107 0.95 -2.26 16.85
N ASN A 108 1.81 -1.25 16.70
CA ASN A 108 3.29 -1.36 16.79
C ASN A 108 3.86 -2.48 15.89
N ILE A 109 3.38 -2.57 14.64
CA ILE A 109 3.75 -3.62 13.65
C ILE A 109 5.25 -3.85 13.59
N ILE A 110 6.04 -2.78 13.43
CA ILE A 110 7.48 -2.87 13.23
C ILE A 110 8.16 -3.55 14.42
N GLN A 111 7.86 -3.11 15.65
CA GLN A 111 8.42 -3.70 16.87
C GLN A 111 8.07 -5.19 16.96
N LYS A 112 6.81 -5.54 16.69
CA LYS A 112 6.34 -6.93 16.72
C LYS A 112 7.04 -7.80 15.67
N ILE A 113 7.28 -7.28 14.46
CA ILE A 113 8.00 -8.00 13.39
C ILE A 113 9.42 -8.36 13.86
N TYR A 114 10.14 -7.41 14.47
CA TYR A 114 11.52 -7.67 14.91
C TYR A 114 11.63 -8.63 16.10
N LEU A 115 10.55 -8.80 16.86
CA LEU A 115 10.44 -9.79 17.94
C LEU A 115 10.19 -11.23 17.44
N LEU A 116 9.77 -11.42 16.19
CA LEU A 116 9.52 -12.75 15.65
C LEU A 116 10.81 -13.59 15.55
N PRO A 117 10.76 -14.91 15.78
CA PRO A 117 11.90 -15.82 15.62
C PRO A 117 12.14 -16.15 14.14
N LEU A 118 12.31 -15.13 13.30
CA LEU A 118 12.52 -15.24 11.86
C LEU A 118 13.90 -14.70 11.44
N PRO A 119 14.48 -15.19 10.33
CA PRO A 119 15.65 -14.57 9.71
C PRO A 119 15.46 -13.09 9.39
N THR A 120 16.55 -12.31 9.41
CA THR A 120 16.55 -10.86 9.17
C THR A 120 15.94 -10.49 7.82
N VAL A 121 16.20 -11.27 6.77
CA VAL A 121 15.62 -11.07 5.44
C VAL A 121 14.10 -11.13 5.47
N LEU A 122 13.51 -12.11 6.19
CA LEU A 122 12.06 -12.20 6.33
C LEU A 122 11.50 -11.06 7.18
N LYS A 123 12.24 -10.58 8.20
CA LYS A 123 11.85 -9.41 8.99
C LYS A 123 11.77 -8.16 8.11
N LYS A 124 12.80 -7.89 7.30
CA LYS A 124 12.83 -6.75 6.36
C LYS A 124 11.72 -6.82 5.32
N PHE A 125 11.47 -8.02 4.78
CA PHE A 125 10.36 -8.28 3.87
C PHE A 125 8.99 -7.97 4.52
N LEU A 126 8.75 -8.41 5.75
CA LEU A 126 7.51 -8.11 6.50
C LEU A 126 7.40 -6.63 6.88
N ALA A 127 8.53 -5.96 7.13
CA ALA A 127 8.62 -4.54 7.47
C ALA A 127 8.43 -3.60 6.27
N LEU A 128 8.33 -4.14 5.04
CA LEU A 128 8.23 -3.40 3.78
C LEU A 128 9.47 -2.52 3.50
N GLU A 129 10.66 -3.03 3.83
CA GLU A 129 11.94 -2.33 3.61
C GLU A 129 12.59 -2.65 2.25
N GLU A 130 12.10 -3.66 1.53
CA GLU A 130 12.70 -4.20 0.30
C GLU A 130 11.68 -4.21 -0.86
N LEU A 131 11.44 -3.07 -1.52
CA LEU A 131 10.42 -2.90 -2.58
C LEU A 131 10.94 -2.29 -3.89
#